data_AF-A0AAW7DIR2-F1
#
_entry.id   AF-A0AAW7DIR2-F1
#
_cell.length_a   1.000
_cell.length_b   1.000
_cell.length_c   1.000
_cell.angle_alpha   90.00
_cell.angle_beta   90.00
_cell.angle_gamma   90.00
#
_symmetry.space_group_name_H-M   'P 1'
#
loop_
_entity.id
_entity.type
_entity.pdbx_description
1 polymer ?
#
loop_
_entity_poly.entity_id
_entity_poly.type
_entity_poly.pdbx_seq_one_letter_code
_entity_poly.pdbx_strand_id
1 'polypeptide(L)'
;MKTIRIIKLLFIFLTLNSCFLAITGMPHNHYYKEINNKNDLKVKVHCMYLNKTFEIRNTIPSDFIYIQSSSFKKPNERKLLNQKMISDSVIYYNWRIGDLKYHNKKRKDTIQIIRISKEGKQSNYKYILE
;
A
#
# COMPACT_ATOMS: atom_id res chain seq x y z
N MET A 1 -5.38 -0.51 43.70
CA MET A 1 -5.25 -1.74 42.87
C MET A 1 -6.27 -1.89 41.74
N LYS A 2 -7.56 -1.55 41.94
CA LYS A 2 -8.61 -1.73 40.90
C LYS A 2 -8.42 -0.83 39.66
N THR A 3 -8.04 0.43 39.86
CA THR A 3 -7.83 1.42 38.78
C THR A 3 -6.67 1.06 37.83
N ILE A 4 -5.54 0.59 38.36
CA ILE A 4 -4.38 0.17 37.55
C ILE A 4 -4.73 -1.04 36.67
N ARG A 5 -5.57 -1.97 37.16
CA ARG A 5 -6.04 -3.12 36.35
C ARG A 5 -6.93 -2.68 35.19
N ILE A 6 -7.81 -1.69 35.41
CA ILE A 6 -8.68 -1.14 34.35
C ILE A 6 -7.85 -0.46 33.27
N ILE A 7 -6.84 0.35 33.64
CA ILE A 7 -5.94 1.00 32.69
C ILE A 7 -5.17 -0.04 31.85
N LYS A 8 -4.63 -1.08 32.49
CA LYS A 8 -3.93 -2.17 31.79
C LYS A 8 -4.86 -2.90 30.80
N LEU A 9 -6.09 -3.19 31.19
CA LEU A 9 -7.10 -3.79 30.31
C LEU A 9 -7.43 -2.87 29.13
N LEU A 10 -7.60 -1.57 29.36
CA LEU A 10 -7.85 -0.60 28.31
C LEU A 10 -6.69 -0.58 27.29
N PHE A 11 -5.44 -0.57 27.76
CA PHE A 11 -4.25 -0.66 26.89
C PHE A 11 -4.22 -1.95 26.07
N ILE A 12 -4.59 -3.09 26.65
CA ILE A 12 -4.69 -4.38 25.93
C ILE A 12 -5.78 -4.33 24.85
N PHE A 13 -6.95 -3.74 25.14
CA PHE A 13 -8.00 -3.58 24.14
C PHE A 13 -7.61 -2.62 23.01
N LEU A 14 -6.79 -1.61 23.31
CA LEU A 14 -6.29 -0.65 22.32
C LEU A 14 -5.19 -1.26 21.43
N THR A 15 -4.35 -2.16 21.95
CA THR A 15 -3.33 -2.86 21.15
C THR A 15 -3.90 -4.00 20.31
N LEU A 16 -4.95 -4.68 20.79
CA LEU A 16 -5.61 -5.78 20.06
C LEU A 16 -6.53 -5.29 18.94
N ASN A 17 -6.96 -4.03 18.96
CA ASN A 17 -7.67 -3.42 17.85
C ASN A 17 -6.64 -2.88 16.83
N SER A 18 -6.30 -3.71 15.84
CA SER A 18 -5.55 -3.30 14.64
C SER A 18 -6.14 -2.06 13.95
N CYS A 19 -7.44 -1.82 14.13
CA CYS A 19 -8.13 -0.60 13.71
C CYS A 19 -7.71 0.66 14.47
N PHE A 20 -7.38 0.57 15.76
CA PHE A 20 -6.98 1.70 16.62
C PHE A 20 -5.54 2.15 16.31
N LEU A 21 -4.63 1.22 16.02
CA LEU A 21 -3.28 1.53 15.53
C LEU A 21 -3.28 2.34 14.23
N ALA A 22 -4.31 2.13 13.42
CA ALA A 22 -4.49 2.84 12.17
C ALA A 22 -5.28 4.17 12.32
N ILE A 23 -5.75 4.50 13.54
CA ILE A 23 -6.25 5.83 13.95
C ILE A 23 -5.11 6.63 14.58
N THR A 24 -4.22 5.98 15.34
CA THR A 24 -3.03 6.60 15.93
C THR A 24 -1.92 6.88 14.90
N GLY A 25 -2.05 6.33 13.69
CA GLY A 25 -1.08 6.45 12.60
C GLY A 25 0.27 5.80 12.88
N MET A 26 0.29 4.81 13.77
CA MET A 26 1.48 4.01 14.03
C MET A 26 1.91 3.29 12.74
N PRO A 27 3.22 3.19 12.44
CA PRO A 27 3.70 2.46 11.27
C PRO A 27 3.18 1.02 11.25
N HIS A 28 2.52 0.63 10.16
CA HIS A 28 1.99 -0.72 9.98
C HIS A 28 2.00 -1.15 8.51
N ASN A 29 1.99 -2.46 8.28
CA ASN A 29 2.00 -3.03 6.95
C ASN A 29 0.61 -3.52 6.56
N HIS A 30 0.23 -3.27 5.31
CA HIS A 30 -0.90 -3.88 4.65
C HIS A 30 -0.39 -4.83 3.58
N TYR A 31 -0.94 -6.04 3.59
CA TYR A 31 -0.72 -7.01 2.52
C TYR A 31 -1.85 -6.89 1.52
N TYR A 32 -1.48 -6.98 0.25
CA TYR A 32 -2.43 -6.88 -0.84
C TYR A 32 -2.36 -8.15 -1.68
N LYS A 33 -3.52 -8.70 -1.99
CA LYS A 33 -3.68 -9.90 -2.81
C LYS A 33 -4.07 -9.53 -4.23
N GLU A 34 -3.37 -10.11 -5.21
CA GLU A 34 -3.73 -9.96 -6.63
C GLU A 34 -4.95 -10.84 -6.94
N ILE A 35 -5.93 -10.30 -7.66
CA ILE A 35 -7.25 -10.94 -7.82
C ILE A 35 -7.44 -11.70 -9.14
N ASN A 36 -6.50 -11.59 -10.08
CA ASN A 36 -6.54 -12.25 -11.39
C ASN A 36 -5.54 -13.42 -11.47
N ASN A 37 -5.05 -13.92 -10.33
CA ASN A 37 -4.02 -14.96 -10.20
C ASN A 37 -2.69 -14.66 -10.93
N LYS A 38 -2.38 -13.39 -11.20
CA LYS A 38 -1.10 -12.93 -11.75
C LYS A 38 -0.16 -12.60 -10.60
N ASN A 39 0.41 -13.63 -10.00
CA ASN A 39 1.23 -13.53 -8.79
C ASN A 39 2.73 -13.32 -9.06
N ASP A 40 3.11 -12.95 -10.28
CA ASP A 40 4.51 -12.65 -10.64
C ASP A 40 5.01 -11.37 -9.96
N LEU A 41 4.15 -10.37 -9.77
CA LEU A 41 4.43 -9.18 -8.97
C LEU A 41 3.85 -9.31 -7.55
N LYS A 42 4.55 -8.76 -6.56
CA LYS A 42 4.06 -8.68 -5.17
C LYS A 42 4.00 -7.22 -4.73
N VAL A 43 2.90 -6.84 -4.06
CA VAL A 43 2.69 -5.48 -3.56
C VAL A 43 2.50 -5.51 -2.05
N LYS A 44 3.31 -4.72 -1.34
CA LYS A 44 3.17 -4.45 0.09
C LYS A 44 3.05 -2.95 0.30
N VAL A 45 2.21 -2.53 1.24
CA VAL A 45 2.05 -1.10 1.56
C VAL A 45 2.42 -0.86 3.01
N HIS A 46 3.44 -0.05 3.23
CA HIS A 46 3.82 0.44 4.54
C HIS A 46 3.12 1.78 4.80
N CYS A 47 2.19 1.83 5.75
CA CYS A 47 1.47 3.03 6.13
C CYS A 47 2.11 3.65 7.36
N MET A 48 2.52 4.91 7.28
CA MET A 48 2.86 5.74 8.44
C MET A 48 1.84 6.87 8.58
N TYR A 49 1.99 7.70 9.62
CA TYR A 49 1.09 8.81 9.91
C TYR A 49 0.93 9.81 8.75
N LEU A 50 2.01 10.12 8.00
CA LEU A 50 2.02 11.16 6.95
C LEU A 50 2.38 10.66 5.54
N ASN A 51 2.65 9.37 5.39
CA ASN A 51 2.96 8.79 4.08
C ASN A 51 2.53 7.32 4.02
N LYS A 52 2.38 6.84 2.80
CA LYS A 52 2.31 5.42 2.46
C LYS A 52 3.45 5.11 1.52
N THR A 53 4.20 4.04 1.79
CA THR A 53 5.23 3.53 0.90
C THR A 53 4.74 2.24 0.29
N PHE A 54 4.64 2.21 -1.04
CA PHE A 54 4.32 1.01 -1.80
C PHE A 54 5.63 0.35 -2.17
N GLU A 55 5.74 -0.93 -1.86
CA GLU A 55 6.86 -1.77 -2.18
C GLU A 55 6.38 -2.80 -3.20
N ILE A 56 6.91 -2.71 -4.42
CA ILE A 56 6.59 -3.61 -5.52
C ILE A 56 7.82 -4.48 -5.77
N ARG A 57 7.67 -5.80 -5.57
CA ARG A 57 8.75 -6.77 -5.74
C ARG A 57 8.58 -7.57 -7.01
N ASN A 58 9.67 -8.22 -7.43
CA ASN A 58 9.80 -9.02 -8.65
C ASN A 58 9.61 -8.18 -9.93
N THR A 59 9.97 -6.90 -9.88
CA THR A 59 9.93 -6.01 -11.05
C THR A 59 11.11 -6.30 -11.97
N ILE A 60 10.92 -6.13 -13.28
CA ILE A 60 12.01 -6.23 -14.26
C ILE A 60 12.58 -4.81 -14.47
N PRO A 61 13.91 -4.59 -14.39
CA PRO A 61 14.51 -3.26 -14.53
C PRO A 61 14.19 -2.55 -15.84
N SER A 62 14.00 -3.28 -16.94
CA SER A 62 13.68 -2.70 -18.24
C SER A 62 12.21 -2.29 -18.41
N ASP A 63 11.34 -2.65 -17.47
CA ASP A 63 9.91 -2.44 -17.59
C ASP A 63 9.48 -1.11 -16.98
N PHE A 64 8.52 -0.44 -17.61
CA PHE A 64 7.86 0.72 -17.04
C PHE A 64 6.75 0.26 -16.10
N ILE A 65 6.81 0.68 -14.84
CA ILE A 65 5.80 0.38 -13.84
C ILE A 65 5.03 1.64 -13.50
N TYR A 66 3.71 1.59 -13.68
CA TYR A 66 2.79 2.64 -13.26
C TYR A 66 1.93 2.13 -12.12
N ILE A 67 1.67 2.99 -11.16
CA ILE A 67 0.68 2.77 -10.12
C ILE A 67 -0.54 3.65 -10.37
N GLN A 68 -1.72 3.08 -10.11
CA GLN A 68 -2.99 3.77 -10.06
C GLN A 68 -3.74 3.30 -8.83
N SER A 69 -4.41 4.21 -8.13
CA SER A 69 -5.26 3.88 -7.00
C SER A 69 -6.50 4.76 -7.01
N SER A 70 -7.63 4.19 -6.62
CA SER A 70 -8.88 4.92 -6.35
C SER A 70 -8.72 6.02 -5.31
N SER A 71 -7.64 5.96 -4.54
CA SER A 71 -7.34 6.85 -3.43
C SER A 71 -6.50 8.06 -3.85
N PHE A 72 -6.02 8.10 -5.10
CA PHE A 72 -5.34 9.26 -5.66
C PHE A 72 -6.28 10.46 -5.77
N LYS A 73 -5.71 11.68 -5.77
CA LYS A 73 -6.47 12.93 -5.93
C LYS A 73 -7.37 12.90 -7.16
N LYS A 74 -6.90 12.28 -8.25
CA LYS A 74 -7.70 11.90 -9.41
C LYS A 74 -7.65 10.36 -9.56
N PRO A 75 -8.79 9.64 -9.48
CA PRO A 75 -8.82 8.18 -9.55
C PRO A 75 -8.24 7.57 -10.83
N ASN A 76 -8.18 8.35 -11.91
CA ASN A 76 -7.64 7.95 -13.21
C ASN A 76 -6.17 8.37 -13.41
N GLU A 77 -5.55 8.98 -12.40
CA GLU A 77 -4.15 9.36 -12.46
C GLU A 77 -3.26 8.12 -12.43
N ARG A 78 -2.30 8.06 -13.36
CA ARG A 78 -1.25 7.05 -13.38
C ARG A 78 0.05 7.74 -13.03
N LYS A 79 0.73 7.23 -12.01
CA LYS A 79 2.05 7.73 -11.64
C LYS A 79 3.10 6.71 -12.07
N LEU A 80 4.02 7.16 -12.93
CA LEU A 80 5.20 6.39 -13.28
C LEU A 80 6.07 6.25 -12.03
N LEU A 81 6.46 5.02 -11.71
CA LEU A 81 7.36 4.76 -10.61
C LEU A 81 8.79 4.92 -11.12
N ASN A 82 9.41 6.05 -10.78
CA ASN A 82 10.82 6.26 -11.07
C ASN A 82 11.63 5.12 -10.42
N GLN A 83 12.38 4.40 -11.26
CA GLN A 83 13.21 3.28 -10.89
C GLN A 83 14.43 3.77 -10.09
N LYS A 84 14.23 4.20 -8.83
CA LYS A 84 15.32 4.15 -7.85
C LYS A 84 15.40 2.69 -7.37
N MET A 85 15.95 1.83 -8.23
CA MET A 85 16.20 0.43 -7.87
C MET A 85 17.26 0.42 -6.76
N ILE A 86 16.85 0.02 -5.56
CA ILE A 86 17.77 -0.25 -4.45
C ILE A 86 18.28 -1.71 -4.57
N SER A 87 17.53 -2.57 -5.26
CA SER A 87 17.91 -3.90 -5.74
C SER A 87 17.21 -4.20 -7.06
N ASP A 88 17.78 -5.11 -7.87
CA ASP A 88 17.38 -5.40 -9.26
C ASP A 88 15.92 -5.88 -9.46
N SER A 89 15.13 -6.00 -8.39
CA SER A 89 13.75 -6.49 -8.46
C SER A 89 12.76 -5.77 -7.55
N VAL A 90 13.14 -4.64 -6.92
CA VAL A 90 12.24 -3.93 -6.00
C VAL A 90 12.15 -2.44 -6.33
N ILE A 91 10.91 -1.96 -6.47
CA ILE A 91 10.59 -0.55 -6.66
C ILE A 91 9.80 -0.04 -5.47
N TYR A 92 10.22 1.12 -4.94
CA TYR A 92 9.53 1.81 -3.88
C TYR A 92 8.84 3.07 -4.41
N TYR A 93 7.60 3.28 -4.00
CA TYR A 93 6.86 4.50 -4.27
C TYR A 93 6.39 5.13 -2.96
N ASN A 94 6.99 6.26 -2.61
CA ASN A 94 6.58 7.05 -1.46
C ASN A 94 5.45 8.00 -1.84
N TRP A 95 4.30 7.81 -1.22
CA TRP A 95 3.13 8.64 -1.39
C TRP A 95 2.87 9.47 -0.13
N ARG A 96 2.99 10.80 -0.22
CA ARG A 96 2.69 11.72 0.89
C ARG A 96 1.18 11.91 1.06
N ILE A 97 0.74 11.95 2.32
CA ILE A 97 -0.68 11.92 2.71
C ILE A 97 -1.43 13.25 2.48
N GLY A 98 -0.76 14.34 2.12
CA GLY A 98 -1.42 15.63 1.76
C GLY A 98 -2.35 15.58 0.53
N ASP A 99 -2.34 14.46 -0.21
CA ASP A 99 -3.20 14.20 -1.37
C ASP A 99 -4.51 13.45 -1.01
N LEU A 100 -4.84 13.32 0.28
CA LEU A 100 -5.89 12.41 0.75
C LEU A 100 -7.34 12.95 0.68
N LYS A 101 -8.21 12.11 0.11
CA LYS A 101 -9.53 11.78 0.67
C LYS A 101 -9.45 10.46 1.44
N TYR A 102 -8.72 10.30 2.56
CA TYR A 102 -8.72 8.99 3.24
C TYR A 102 -8.72 9.01 4.77
N HIS A 103 -9.75 8.37 5.29
CA HIS A 103 -9.74 7.38 6.38
C HIS A 103 -11.07 6.59 6.35
N ASN A 104 -12.08 7.11 5.66
CA ASN A 104 -13.44 6.55 5.67
C ASN A 104 -13.68 5.28 4.82
N LYS A 105 -12.76 4.84 3.95
CA LYS A 105 -13.02 3.70 3.02
C LYS A 105 -11.87 2.69 2.91
N LYS A 106 -11.23 2.32 4.02
CA LYS A 106 -10.18 1.27 4.06
C LYS A 106 -10.53 -0.03 3.30
N ARG A 107 -11.81 -0.41 3.21
CA ARG A 107 -12.29 -1.65 2.55
C ARG A 107 -12.55 -1.53 1.03
N LYS A 108 -12.38 -0.36 0.41
CA LYS A 108 -12.62 -0.18 -1.04
C LYS A 108 -11.38 0.28 -1.81
N ASP A 109 -10.21 0.35 -1.17
CA ASP A 109 -8.98 0.73 -1.87
C ASP A 109 -8.56 -0.41 -2.80
N THR A 110 -8.51 -0.13 -4.09
CA THR A 110 -7.93 -1.04 -5.07
C THR A 110 -6.67 -0.40 -5.64
N ILE A 111 -5.56 -1.12 -5.58
CA ILE A 111 -4.31 -0.72 -6.22
C ILE A 111 -4.26 -1.42 -7.57
N GLN A 112 -4.00 -0.65 -8.62
CA GLN A 112 -3.73 -1.16 -9.94
C GLN A 112 -2.27 -0.89 -10.27
N ILE A 113 -1.57 -1.95 -10.68
CA ILE A 113 -0.23 -1.84 -11.24
C ILE A 113 -0.33 -2.12 -12.74
N ILE A 114 0.27 -1.26 -13.54
CA ILE A 114 0.36 -1.41 -14.98
C ILE A 114 1.83 -1.54 -15.32
N ARG A 115 2.21 -2.70 -15.84
CA ARG A 115 3.56 -2.98 -16.34
C ARG A 115 3.56 -2.87 -17.85
N ILE A 116 4.51 -2.14 -18.42
CA ILE A 116 4.76 -2.11 -19.86
C ILE A 116 6.18 -2.65 -20.05
N SER A 117 6.30 -3.79 -20.74
CA SER A 117 7.61 -4.37 -21.02
C SER A 117 8.41 -3.53 -22.01
N LYS A 118 9.71 -3.78 -22.12
CA LYS A 118 10.57 -3.13 -23.12
C LYS A 118 10.06 -3.30 -24.56
N GLU A 119 9.40 -4.43 -24.84
CA GLU A 119 8.77 -4.75 -26.14
C GLU A 119 7.38 -4.11 -26.30
N GLY A 120 6.93 -3.31 -25.33
CA GLY A 120 5.64 -2.61 -25.37
C GLY A 120 4.45 -3.45 -24.90
N LYS A 121 4.66 -4.67 -24.38
CA LYS A 121 3.56 -5.52 -23.90
C LYS A 121 3.04 -5.00 -22.57
N GLN A 122 1.76 -4.62 -22.55
CA GLN A 122 1.09 -4.16 -21.34
C GLN A 122 0.52 -5.33 -20.52
N SER A 123 0.75 -5.32 -19.21
CA SER A 123 0.16 -6.23 -18.23
C SER A 123 -0.48 -5.42 -17.10
N ASN A 124 -1.75 -5.69 -16.82
CA ASN A 124 -2.51 -5.04 -15.76
C ASN A 124 -2.71 -6.01 -14.59
N TYR A 125 -2.42 -5.53 -13.39
CA TYR A 125 -2.55 -6.23 -12.12
C TYR A 125 -3.51 -5.47 -11.23
N LYS A 126 -4.37 -6.19 -10.51
CA LYS A 126 -5.32 -5.57 -9.58
C LYS A 126 -5.20 -6.22 -8.21
N TYR A 127 -4.98 -5.36 -7.24
CA TYR A 127 -4.69 -5.73 -5.86
C TYR A 127 -5.78 -5.20 -4.93
N ILE A 128 -6.22 -6.05 -4.01
CA ILE A 128 -7.16 -5.71 -2.93
C ILE A 128 -6.50 -5.96 -1.58
N LEU A 129 -6.91 -5.22 -0.57
CA LEU A 129 -6.46 -5.42 0.81
C LEU A 129 -6.91 -6.80 1.31
N GLU A 130 -5.98 -7.57 1.89
CA GLU A 130 -6.25 -8.86 2.55
C GLU A 130 -6.63 -8.68 4.03
#